data_AF-A0A5B8G5N1-F1
#
_entry.id   AF-A0A5B8G5N1-F1
#
_cell.length_a   1.000
_cell.length_b   1.000
_cell.length_c   1.000
_cell.angle_alpha   90.00
_cell.angle_beta   90.00
_cell.angle_gamma   90.00
#
_symmetry.space_group_name_H-M   'P 1'
#
loop_
_entity.id
_entity.type
_entity.pdbx_description
1 polymer ?
#
loop_
_entity_poly.entity_id
_entity_poly.type
_entity_poly.pdbx_seq_one_letter_code
_entity_poly.pdbx_strand_id
1 'polypeptide(L)'
;MDTQNLISQLYSRAQTTMPPAPVAPKEAVAGPDFAEIARGIVDDLRRNEAVAQAGLAGRAEPQSVVMALASTELAIETAVTLRDRVVEAYQEILRMPV
;
A
#
# COMPACT_ATOMS: atom_id res chain seq x y z
N MET A 1 -52.03 -2.55 4.09
CA MET A 1 -51.29 -3.70 3.53
C MET A 1 -50.10 -3.20 2.70
N ASP A 2 -49.31 -2.26 3.24
CA ASP A 2 -48.51 -1.36 2.39
C ASP A 2 -47.00 -1.36 2.72
N THR A 3 -46.60 -2.01 3.81
CA THR A 3 -45.18 -2.10 4.20
C THR A 3 -44.40 -3.16 3.42
N GLN A 4 -45.08 -4.18 2.89
CA GLN A 4 -44.43 -5.26 2.15
C GLN A 4 -44.07 -4.88 0.71
N ASN A 5 -44.85 -3.98 0.10
CA ASN A 5 -44.55 -3.42 -1.23
C ASN A 5 -43.43 -2.37 -1.21
N LEU A 6 -43.13 -1.76 -0.05
CA LEU A 6 -42.07 -0.76 0.05
C LEU A 6 -40.67 -1.41 0.01
N ILE A 7 -40.54 -2.62 0.59
CA ILE A 7 -39.27 -3.36 0.65
C ILE A 7 -38.86 -3.87 -0.75
N SER A 8 -39.82 -4.35 -1.56
CA SER A 8 -39.55 -4.81 -2.92
C SER A 8 -39.18 -3.68 -3.89
N GLN A 9 -39.74 -2.48 -3.69
CA GLN A 9 -39.40 -1.30 -4.49
C GLN A 9 -37.99 -0.76 -4.19
N LEU A 10 -37.55 -0.80 -2.93
CA LEU A 10 -36.16 -0.46 -2.58
C LEU A 10 -35.17 -1.46 -3.18
N TYR A 11 -35.51 -2.75 -3.15
CA TYR A 11 -34.66 -3.80 -3.70
C TYR A 11 -34.49 -3.66 -5.22
N SER A 12 -35.57 -3.39 -5.96
CA SER A 12 -35.50 -3.19 -7.41
C SER A 12 -34.76 -1.91 -7.84
N ARG A 13 -34.78 -0.85 -7.01
CA ARG A 13 -33.99 0.37 -7.23
C ARG A 13 -32.50 0.19 -6.93
N ALA A 14 -32.13 -0.70 -6.02
CA ALA A 14 -30.73 -1.04 -5.78
C ALA A 14 -30.14 -1.90 -6.92
N GLN A 15 -30.97 -2.68 -7.62
CA GLN A 15 -30.51 -3.57 -8.67
C GLN A 15 -30.45 -2.92 -10.07
N THR A 16 -31.10 -1.77 -10.27
CA THR A 16 -31.11 -1.04 -11.54
C THR A 16 -30.02 0.05 -11.66
N THR A 17 -29.21 0.26 -10.61
CA THR A 17 -28.03 1.14 -10.65
C THR A 17 -26.73 0.43 -11.05
N MET A 18 -26.77 -0.88 -11.27
CA MET A 18 -25.70 -1.64 -11.94
C MET A 18 -26.23 -2.17 -13.27
N PRO A 19 -26.18 -1.39 -14.36
CA PRO A 19 -26.21 -1.99 -15.69
C PRO A 19 -25.08 -3.04 -15.77
N PRO A 20 -25.30 -4.22 -16.40
CA PRO A 20 -24.21 -5.10 -16.75
C PRO A 20 -23.34 -4.33 -17.74
N ALA A 21 -22.27 -3.72 -17.24
CA ALA A 21 -21.25 -3.15 -18.07
C ALA A 21 -20.71 -4.28 -18.97
N PRO A 22 -20.46 -4.00 -20.27
CA PRO A 22 -19.58 -4.86 -21.06
C PRO A 22 -18.34 -5.14 -20.22
N VAL A 23 -17.78 -6.35 -20.31
CA VAL A 23 -16.45 -6.65 -19.76
C VAL A 23 -15.41 -5.78 -20.49
N ALA A 24 -15.36 -4.51 -20.11
CA ALA A 24 -14.26 -3.63 -20.37
C ALA A 24 -13.02 -4.29 -19.74
N PRO A 25 -11.85 -4.18 -20.37
CA PRO A 25 -10.61 -4.63 -19.76
C PRO A 25 -10.58 -4.11 -18.33
N LYS A 26 -10.25 -4.94 -17.35
CA LYS A 26 -9.98 -4.48 -15.99
C LYS A 26 -9.07 -3.26 -16.12
N GLU A 27 -9.63 -2.06 -15.96
CA GLU A 27 -8.82 -0.89 -15.67
C GLU A 27 -8.07 -1.32 -14.42
N ALA A 28 -6.76 -1.51 -14.59
CA ALA A 28 -5.88 -1.60 -13.46
C ALA A 28 -6.21 -0.35 -12.66
N VAL A 29 -6.87 -0.53 -11.51
CA VAL A 29 -6.89 0.49 -10.48
C VAL A 29 -5.43 0.84 -10.33
N ALA A 30 -5.05 2.01 -10.84
CA ALA A 30 -3.69 2.50 -10.73
C ALA A 30 -3.50 2.68 -9.23
N GLY A 31 -2.91 1.66 -8.60
CA GLY A 31 -2.40 1.79 -7.25
C GLY A 31 -1.45 2.98 -7.21
N PRO A 32 -1.22 3.55 -6.02
CA PRO A 32 -0.27 4.65 -5.86
C PRO A 32 1.00 4.38 -6.67
N ASP A 33 1.47 5.37 -7.43
CA ASP A 33 2.63 5.23 -8.30
C ASP A 33 3.78 4.67 -7.45
N PHE A 34 4.28 3.50 -7.81
CA PHE A 34 5.34 2.83 -7.07
C PHE A 34 6.55 3.76 -6.87
N ALA A 35 6.84 4.61 -7.86
CA ALA A 35 7.90 5.60 -7.74
C ALA A 35 7.60 6.68 -6.69
N GLU A 36 6.33 7.06 -6.52
CA GLU A 36 5.89 7.99 -5.46
C GLU A 36 6.03 7.36 -4.07
N ILE A 37 5.61 6.10 -3.90
CA ILE A 37 5.77 5.36 -2.64
C ILE A 37 7.25 5.22 -2.29
N ALA A 38 8.08 4.82 -3.27
CA ALA A 38 9.51 4.67 -3.06
C ALA A 38 10.18 6.00 -2.66
N ARG A 39 9.76 7.12 -3.26
CA ARG A 39 10.21 8.47 -2.85
C ARG A 39 9.82 8.78 -1.41
N GLY A 40 8.58 8.51 -1.01
CA GLY A 40 8.11 8.70 0.36
C GLY A 40 8.94 7.92 1.39
N ILE A 41 9.24 6.65 1.11
CA ILE A 41 10.08 5.81 1.97
C ILE A 41 11.49 6.40 2.11
N VAL A 42 12.09 6.88 1.02
CA VAL A 42 13.44 7.50 1.05
C VAL A 42 13.45 8.77 1.89
N ASP A 43 12.41 9.60 1.78
CA ASP A 43 12.32 10.84 2.56
C ASP A 43 12.08 10.55 4.05
N ASP A 44 11.28 9.54 4.39
CA ASP A 44 11.08 9.08 5.77
C ASP A 44 12.37 8.52 6.37
N LEU A 45 13.15 7.74 5.61
CA LEU A 45 14.47 7.25 6.03
C LEU A 45 15.43 8.41 6.37
N ARG A 46 15.51 9.42 5.51
CA ARG A 46 16.36 10.62 5.76
C ARG A 46 15.95 11.36 7.02
N ARG A 47 14.65 11.44 7.28
CA ARG A 47 14.11 12.11 8.47
C ARG A 47 14.45 11.34 9.74
N ASN A 48 14.35 10.02 9.70
CA ASN A 48 14.75 9.13 10.80
C ASN A 48 16.26 9.18 11.05
N GLU A 49 17.08 9.25 10.00
CA GLU A 49 18.54 9.41 10.10
C GLU A 49 18.92 10.71 10.86
N ALA A 50 18.25 11.82 10.58
CA ALA A 50 18.49 13.09 11.29
C ALA A 50 18.16 12.98 12.79
N VAL A 51 17.07 12.27 13.14
CA VAL A 51 16.70 12.01 14.54
C VAL A 51 17.73 11.10 15.22
N ALA A 52 18.21 10.07 14.53
CA ALA A 52 19.25 9.19 15.03
C ALA A 52 20.56 9.95 15.29
N GLN A 53 20.99 10.81 14.35
CA GLN A 53 22.16 11.67 14.52
C GLN A 53 22.01 12.65 15.69
N ALA A 54 20.82 13.24 15.86
CA ALA A 54 20.54 14.08 17.01
C ALA A 54 20.57 13.29 18.33
N GLY A 55 20.09 12.04 18.32
CA GLY A 55 20.18 11.11 19.46
C GLY A 55 21.62 10.78 19.84
N LEU A 56 22.47 10.46 18.87
CA LEU A 56 23.90 10.20 19.08
C LEU A 56 24.64 11.43 19.64
N ALA A 57 24.20 12.63 19.28
CA ALA A 57 24.72 13.89 19.82
C ALA A 57 24.15 14.26 21.21
N GLY A 58 23.28 13.43 21.79
CA GLY A 58 22.59 13.71 23.05
C GLY A 58 21.56 14.84 22.96
N ARG A 59 21.15 15.22 21.75
CA ARG A 59 20.21 16.34 21.47
C ARG A 59 18.79 15.88 21.14
N ALA A 60 18.54 14.56 21.11
CA ALA A 60 17.20 13.99 20.97
C ALA A 60 16.84 13.15 22.19
N GLU A 61 15.55 13.14 22.53
CA GLU A 61 15.05 12.33 23.64
C GLU A 61 15.19 10.83 23.31
N PRO A 62 15.62 9.98 24.27
CA PRO A 62 15.80 8.54 24.05
C PRO A 62 14.54 7.85 23.49
N GLN A 63 13.36 8.29 23.91
CA GLN A 63 12.06 7.85 23.38
C GLN A 63 11.96 8.06 21.87
N SER A 64 12.32 9.25 21.37
CA SER A 64 12.22 9.60 19.95
C SER A 64 13.15 8.75 19.10
N VAL A 65 14.33 8.40 19.64
CA VAL A 65 15.30 7.51 18.96
C VAL A 65 14.72 6.10 18.81
N VAL A 66 14.14 5.54 19.88
CA VAL A 66 13.53 4.19 19.85
C VAL A 66 12.35 4.16 18.86
N MET A 67 11.51 5.21 18.85
CA MET A 67 10.39 5.30 17.92
C MET A 67 10.85 5.40 16.45
N ALA A 68 11.89 6.19 16.18
CA ALA A 68 12.48 6.28 14.84
C ALA A 68 13.09 4.94 14.39
N LEU A 69 13.73 4.20 15.29
CA LEU A 69 14.26 2.86 15.01
C LEU A 69 13.15 1.86 14.71
N ALA A 70 12.08 1.83 15.51
CA ALA A 70 10.94 0.96 15.26
C ALA A 70 10.26 1.25 13.90
N SER A 71 10.13 2.53 13.53
CA SER A 71 9.64 2.92 12.21
C SER A 71 10.56 2.47 11.08
N THR A 72 11.87 2.48 11.31
CA THR A 72 12.87 2.08 10.31
C THR A 72 12.89 0.57 10.12
N GLU A 73 12.69 -0.21 11.18
CA GLU A 73 12.61 -1.68 11.13
C GLU A 73 11.47 -2.13 10.20
N LEU A 74 10.28 -1.55 10.36
CA LEU A 74 9.12 -1.84 9.51
C LEU A 74 9.38 -1.47 8.03
N ALA A 75 10.06 -0.34 7.79
CA ALA A 75 10.41 0.09 6.45
C ALA A 75 11.41 -0.87 5.79
N ILE A 76 12.39 -1.37 6.55
CA ILE A 76 13.37 -2.36 6.07
C ILE A 76 12.69 -3.69 5.75
N GLU A 77 11.81 -4.19 6.63
CA GLU A 77 11.07 -5.43 6.39
C GLU A 77 10.26 -5.37 5.08
N THR A 78 9.62 -4.22 4.84
CA THR A 78 8.87 -3.96 3.61
C THR A 78 9.79 -3.92 2.39
N ALA A 79 10.94 -3.24 2.50
CA ALA A 79 11.92 -3.16 1.41
C ALA A 79 12.50 -4.54 1.04
N VAL A 80 12.77 -5.39 2.04
CA VAL A 80 13.23 -6.77 1.84
C VAL A 80 12.14 -7.62 1.18
N THR A 81 10.90 -7.51 1.64
CA THR A 81 9.76 -8.21 1.04
C THR A 81 9.61 -7.85 -0.44
N LEU A 82 9.74 -6.57 -0.76
CA LEU A 82 9.67 -6.09 -2.13
C LEU A 82 10.84 -6.59 -2.99
N ARG A 83 12.07 -6.57 -2.45
CA ARG A 83 13.24 -7.16 -3.10
C ARG A 83 12.97 -8.62 -3.47
N ASP A 84 12.43 -9.39 -2.54
CA ASP A 84 12.16 -10.82 -2.73
C ASP A 84 11.10 -11.06 -3.81
N ARG A 85 10.03 -10.25 -3.84
CA ARG A 85 9.01 -10.32 -4.90
C ARG A 85 9.53 -9.95 -6.28
N VAL A 86 10.42 -8.96 -6.38
CA VAL A 86 11.06 -8.60 -7.65
C VAL A 86 11.97 -9.73 -8.14
N VAL A 87 12.72 -10.36 -7.23
CA VAL A 87 13.57 -11.51 -7.56
C VAL A 87 12.73 -12.70 -8.01
N GLU A 88 11.63 -13.01 -7.31
CA GLU A 88 10.70 -14.09 -7.68
C GLU A 88 10.11 -13.88 -9.07
N ALA A 89 9.60 -12.68 -9.37
CA ALA A 89 9.05 -12.35 -10.68
C ALA A 89 10.10 -12.46 -11.80
N TYR A 90 11.34 -12.04 -11.54
CA TYR A 90 12.44 -12.19 -12.49
C TYR A 90 12.78 -13.67 -12.75
N GLN A 91 12.80 -14.49 -11.70
CA GLN A 91 13.03 -15.93 -11.84
C GLN A 91 11.88 -16.64 -12.56
N GLU A 92 10.63 -16.21 -12.37
CA GLU A 92 9.47 -16.75 -13.09
C GLU A 92 9.56 -16.50 -14.60
N ILE A 93 9.93 -15.27 -15.02
CA ILE A 93 10.15 -14.93 -16.43
C ILE A 93 11.23 -15.82 -17.06
N LEU A 94 12.32 -16.09 -16.33
CA LEU A 94 13.42 -16.94 -16.83
C LEU A 94 13.10 -18.44 -16.83
N ARG A 95 12.11 -18.89 -16.05
CA ARG A 95 11.71 -20.30 -15.94
C ARG A 95 10.66 -20.69 -16.99
N MET A 96 10.08 -19.74 -17.72
CA MET A 96 9.32 -20.06 -18.93
C MET A 96 10.31 -20.46 -20.04
N PRO A 97 10.29 -21.72 -20.52
CA PRO A 97 10.99 -22.05 -21.75
C PRO A 97 10.34 -21.26 -22.90
N VAL A 98 11.17 -20.57 -23.67
CA VAL A 98 10.79 -20.01 -24.98
C VAL A 98 10.43 -21.10 -25.97
#